data_AF-A0A150GDR2-F1
#
_entry.id   AF-A0A150GDR2-F1
#
_cell.length_a   1.000
_cell.length_b   1.000
_cell.length_c   1.000
_cell.angle_alpha   90.00
_cell.angle_beta   90.00
_cell.angle_gamma   90.00
#
_symmetry.space_group_name_H-M   'P 1'
#
loop_
_entity.id
_entity.type
_entity.pdbx_description
1 polymer ?
#
loop_
_entity_poly.entity_id
_entity_poly.type
_entity_poly.pdbx_seq_one_letter_code
_entity_poly.pdbx_strand_id
1 'polypeptide(L)'
;MEGDRDAPAAGPSSGGLEGAWKQFGRDNPAGKALYKLYNKDATKQLGNAYHNKNKVVHDKKLATGWTPPPVAEPPRPKPQRPQVEVPKFPRRIEYETARVDFIPRRRPLEVIQREIDAEYDRMRSAPQPPPNRPLLDEKEKSRLAELMRYRGKLPAITPEQLAEQRKHAPRKTERQQLEEMFEQIVGEINERREFLRDLEAAGRLRLETVHTVRAEIQQRVTELQRVDELLARCND
;
A
#
# COMPACT_ATOMS: atom_id res chain seq x y z
N MET A 1 -50.84 -48.35 -54.40
CA MET A 1 -49.53 -47.95 -53.82
C MET A 1 -49.68 -46.49 -53.44
N GLU A 2 -50.23 -46.25 -52.26
CA GLU A 2 -50.39 -44.92 -51.68
C GLU A 2 -49.23 -44.72 -50.70
N GLY A 3 -48.39 -43.72 -50.98
CA GLY A 3 -47.29 -43.30 -50.11
C GLY A 3 -47.65 -41.98 -49.47
N ASP A 4 -47.91 -42.04 -48.17
CA ASP A 4 -48.25 -40.92 -47.29
C ASP A 4 -47.10 -39.93 -47.14
N ARG A 5 -47.48 -38.66 -46.98
CA ARG A 5 -46.61 -37.48 -46.89
C ARG A 5 -46.22 -37.16 -45.45
N ASP A 6 -44.99 -36.66 -45.31
CA ASP A 6 -44.35 -36.18 -44.09
C ASP A 6 -45.17 -35.14 -43.29
N ALA A 7 -45.15 -35.30 -41.95
CA ALA A 7 -45.60 -34.29 -40.99
C ALA A 7 -44.40 -33.65 -40.27
N PRO A 8 -44.35 -32.31 -40.11
CA PRO A 8 -43.27 -31.65 -39.37
C PRO A 8 -43.51 -31.68 -37.85
N ALA A 9 -42.46 -32.03 -37.10
CA ALA A 9 -42.45 -32.05 -35.64
C ALA A 9 -42.56 -30.63 -35.04
N ALA A 10 -43.59 -30.42 -34.21
CA ALA A 10 -43.76 -29.23 -33.40
C ALA A 10 -42.73 -29.20 -32.26
N GLY A 11 -41.89 -28.16 -32.24
CA GLY A 11 -40.98 -27.89 -31.13
C GLY A 11 -41.71 -27.42 -29.86
N PRO A 12 -41.14 -27.64 -28.66
CA PRO A 12 -41.76 -27.28 -27.39
C PRO A 12 -41.85 -25.75 -27.23
N SER A 13 -43.06 -25.28 -26.91
CA SER A 13 -43.39 -23.86 -26.72
C SER A 13 -42.65 -23.25 -25.52
N SER A 14 -41.77 -22.27 -25.78
CA SER A 14 -41.05 -21.48 -24.77
C SER A 14 -41.92 -20.49 -23.97
N GLY A 15 -43.23 -20.39 -24.26
CA GLY A 15 -44.13 -19.38 -23.67
C GLY A 15 -44.49 -19.58 -22.18
N GLY A 16 -44.26 -20.77 -21.61
CA GLY A 16 -44.63 -21.06 -20.22
C GLY A 16 -43.70 -20.40 -19.18
N LEU A 17 -42.41 -20.27 -19.49
CA LEU A 17 -41.44 -19.68 -18.56
C LEU A 17 -41.55 -18.16 -18.48
N GLU A 18 -41.77 -17.46 -19.61
CA GLU A 18 -41.93 -16.00 -19.62
C GLU A 18 -43.11 -15.52 -18.76
N GLY A 19 -44.21 -16.28 -18.72
CA GLY A 19 -45.35 -16.00 -17.85
C GLY A 19 -45.02 -16.12 -16.35
N ALA A 20 -44.23 -17.11 -15.97
CA ALA A 20 -43.78 -17.30 -14.59
C ALA A 20 -42.82 -16.20 -14.14
N TRP A 21 -41.91 -15.73 -15.01
CA TRP A 21 -41.02 -14.61 -14.71
C TRP A 21 -41.79 -13.27 -14.58
N LYS A 22 -42.88 -13.08 -15.32
CA LYS A 22 -43.79 -11.93 -15.11
C LYS A 22 -44.47 -11.98 -13.74
N GLN A 23 -44.82 -13.17 -13.24
CA GLN A 23 -45.37 -13.32 -11.89
C GLN A 23 -44.37 -12.99 -10.78
N PHE A 24 -43.07 -13.22 -10.97
CA PHE A 24 -42.01 -12.85 -10.01
C PHE A 24 -41.23 -11.58 -10.38
N GLY A 25 -41.77 -10.77 -11.30
CA GLY A 25 -41.14 -9.56 -11.78
C GLY A 25 -41.00 -8.46 -10.71
N ARG A 26 -40.26 -7.40 -11.05
CA ARG A 26 -40.01 -6.23 -10.18
C ARG A 26 -41.28 -5.49 -9.73
N ASP A 27 -42.42 -5.78 -10.35
CA ASP A 27 -43.70 -5.14 -10.01
C ASP A 27 -44.42 -5.85 -8.86
N ASN A 28 -44.11 -7.13 -8.61
CA ASN A 28 -44.69 -7.90 -7.51
C ASN A 28 -43.90 -7.65 -6.19
N PRO A 29 -44.56 -7.45 -5.03
CA PRO A 29 -43.89 -7.36 -3.72
C PRO A 29 -42.85 -8.47 -3.46
N ALA A 30 -43.12 -9.71 -3.87
CA ALA A 30 -42.16 -10.81 -3.72
C ALA A 30 -40.90 -10.60 -4.57
N GLY A 31 -41.06 -10.16 -5.82
CA GLY A 31 -39.95 -9.82 -6.71
C GLY A 31 -39.17 -8.60 -6.23
N LYS A 32 -39.84 -7.59 -5.66
CA LYS A 32 -39.18 -6.43 -5.01
C LYS A 32 -38.37 -6.86 -3.79
N ALA A 33 -38.87 -7.78 -2.98
CA ALA A 33 -38.17 -8.30 -1.81
C ALA A 33 -36.91 -9.10 -2.23
N LEU A 34 -37.03 -9.99 -3.20
CA LEU A 34 -35.90 -10.72 -3.76
C LEU A 34 -34.89 -9.76 -4.40
N TYR A 35 -35.35 -8.78 -5.17
CA TYR A 35 -34.47 -7.76 -5.75
C TYR A 35 -33.73 -6.98 -4.67
N LYS A 36 -34.39 -6.59 -3.57
CA LYS A 36 -33.72 -5.95 -2.42
C LYS A 36 -32.72 -6.87 -1.72
N LEU A 37 -32.98 -8.18 -1.66
CA LEU A 37 -32.09 -9.14 -1.01
C LEU A 37 -30.81 -9.39 -1.83
N TYR A 38 -30.94 -9.39 -3.16
CA TYR A 38 -29.85 -9.72 -4.09
C TYR A 38 -29.22 -8.51 -4.80
N ASN A 39 -29.80 -7.30 -4.69
CA ASN A 39 -29.12 -6.07 -5.10
C ASN A 39 -28.00 -5.76 -4.10
N LYS A 40 -26.76 -5.87 -4.58
CA LYS A 40 -25.55 -5.53 -3.80
C LYS A 40 -25.54 -4.10 -3.25
N ASP A 41 -26.36 -3.20 -3.80
CA ASP A 41 -26.45 -1.81 -3.35
C ASP A 41 -27.49 -1.60 -2.24
N ALA A 42 -28.51 -2.46 -2.12
CA ALA A 42 -29.52 -2.32 -1.07
C ALA A 42 -28.95 -2.62 0.32
N THR A 43 -28.07 -3.61 0.42
CA THR A 43 -27.33 -3.94 1.66
C THR A 43 -26.36 -2.82 2.05
N LYS A 44 -25.68 -2.18 1.08
CA LYS A 44 -24.84 -1.01 1.32
C LYS A 44 -25.65 0.19 1.82
N GLN A 45 -26.81 0.47 1.22
CA GLN A 45 -27.70 1.55 1.67
C GLN A 45 -28.20 1.32 3.09
N LEU A 46 -28.59 0.08 3.43
CA LEU A 46 -28.97 -0.29 4.80
C LEU A 46 -27.80 -0.07 5.78
N GLY A 47 -26.61 -0.56 5.43
CA GLY A 47 -25.40 -0.38 6.24
C GLY A 47 -25.06 1.09 6.48
N ASN A 48 -25.14 1.92 5.45
CA ASN A 48 -24.94 3.37 5.55
C ASN A 48 -26.00 4.02 6.44
N ALA A 49 -27.26 3.60 6.34
CA ALA A 49 -28.33 4.12 7.19
C ALA A 49 -28.11 3.77 8.67
N TYR A 50 -27.67 2.54 8.98
CA TYR A 50 -27.32 2.14 10.34
C TYR A 50 -26.09 2.90 10.86
N HIS A 51 -25.05 3.04 10.03
CA HIS A 51 -23.87 3.81 10.38
C HIS A 51 -24.21 5.26 10.71
N ASN A 52 -25.01 5.92 9.87
CA ASN A 52 -25.41 7.31 10.09
C ASN A 52 -26.26 7.47 11.36
N LYS A 53 -27.20 6.56 11.63
CA LYS A 53 -27.97 6.57 12.88
C LYS A 53 -27.07 6.39 14.10
N ASN A 54 -26.14 5.45 14.06
CA ASN A 54 -25.21 5.21 15.16
C ASN A 54 -24.29 6.40 15.39
N LYS A 55 -23.82 7.04 14.31
CA LYS A 55 -23.02 8.26 14.38
C LYS A 55 -23.78 9.39 15.06
N VAL A 56 -25.02 9.66 14.65
CA VAL A 56 -25.86 10.69 15.29
C VAL A 56 -26.09 10.40 16.78
N VAL A 57 -26.34 9.14 17.15
CA VAL A 57 -26.48 8.75 18.56
C VAL A 57 -25.18 8.94 19.33
N HIS A 58 -24.05 8.58 18.73
CA HIS A 58 -22.73 8.76 19.32
C HIS A 58 -22.38 10.23 19.52
N ASP A 59 -22.60 11.07 18.51
CA ASP A 59 -22.36 12.51 18.56
C ASP A 59 -23.25 13.18 19.62
N LYS A 60 -24.51 12.74 19.74
CA LYS A 60 -25.41 13.20 20.82
C LYS A 60 -24.89 12.80 22.21
N LYS A 61 -24.33 11.59 22.36
CA LYS A 61 -23.72 11.15 23.62
C LYS A 61 -22.48 11.97 23.99
N LEU A 62 -21.60 12.23 23.01
CA LEU A 62 -20.44 13.09 23.19
C LEU A 62 -20.85 14.52 23.60
N ALA A 63 -21.88 15.08 22.95
CA ALA A 63 -22.42 16.40 23.29
C ALA A 63 -22.99 16.46 24.72
N THR A 64 -23.50 15.34 25.25
CA THR A 64 -23.94 15.23 26.66
C THR A 64 -22.81 14.98 27.65
N GLY A 65 -21.54 15.05 27.22
CA GLY A 65 -20.36 14.84 28.07
C GLY A 65 -20.07 13.38 28.37
N TRP A 66 -20.71 12.43 27.69
CA TRP A 66 -20.37 11.01 27.82
C TRP A 66 -19.03 10.75 27.14
N THR A 67 -18.02 10.38 27.93
CA THR A 67 -16.75 9.87 27.43
C THR A 67 -16.77 8.35 27.47
N PRO A 68 -16.44 7.65 26.36
CA PRO A 68 -16.34 6.20 26.40
C PRO A 68 -15.28 5.81 27.45
N PRO A 69 -15.57 4.82 28.31
CA PRO A 69 -14.57 4.35 29.26
C PRO A 69 -13.34 3.88 28.49
N PRO A 70 -12.12 4.15 28.99
CA PRO A 70 -10.91 3.65 28.37
C PRO A 70 -11.04 2.13 28.25
N VAL A 71 -10.78 1.61 27.05
CA VAL A 71 -10.78 0.17 26.80
C VAL A 71 -9.69 -0.43 27.67
N ALA A 72 -10.06 -0.97 28.83
CA ALA A 72 -9.15 -1.71 29.67
C ALA A 72 -8.75 -2.95 28.88
N GLU A 73 -7.49 -2.99 28.44
CA GLU A 73 -6.94 -4.21 27.85
C GLU A 73 -7.17 -5.34 28.87
N PRO A 74 -7.84 -6.45 28.48
CA PRO A 74 -8.01 -7.55 29.41
C PRO A 74 -6.62 -7.99 29.90
N PRO A 75 -6.46 -8.29 31.20
CA PRO A 75 -5.16 -8.65 31.74
C PRO A 75 -4.62 -9.84 30.96
N ARG A 76 -3.48 -9.64 30.28
CA ARG A 76 -2.85 -10.71 29.51
C ARG A 76 -2.62 -11.89 30.45
N PRO A 77 -3.08 -13.11 30.11
CA PRO A 77 -2.86 -14.27 30.96
C PRO A 77 -1.36 -14.42 31.17
N LYS A 78 -0.91 -14.32 32.43
CA LYS A 78 0.51 -14.50 32.76
C LYS A 78 0.87 -15.94 32.37
N PRO A 79 1.82 -16.17 31.45
CA PRO A 79 2.21 -17.52 31.08
C PRO A 79 2.75 -18.21 32.33
N GLN A 80 2.09 -19.27 32.77
CA GLN A 80 2.59 -20.13 33.84
C GLN A 80 3.82 -20.84 33.28
N ARG A 81 5.01 -20.46 33.74
CA ARG A 81 6.23 -21.17 33.39
C ARG A 81 6.15 -22.56 34.03
N PRO A 82 6.46 -23.64 33.30
CA PRO A 82 6.48 -24.98 33.88
C PRO A 82 7.46 -24.98 35.06
N GLN A 83 6.96 -25.31 36.25
CA GLN A 83 7.82 -25.51 37.42
C GLN A 83 8.49 -26.87 37.27
N VAL A 84 9.77 -26.84 36.88
CA VAL A 84 10.63 -28.02 36.89
C VAL A 84 11.33 -28.05 38.25
N GLU A 85 11.23 -29.17 38.96
CA GLU A 85 11.97 -29.38 40.21
C GLU A 85 13.44 -29.56 39.89
N VAL A 86 14.21 -28.47 39.99
CA VAL A 86 15.67 -28.50 39.82
C VAL A 86 16.31 -28.71 41.21
N PRO A 87 17.31 -29.59 41.34
CA PRO A 87 18.06 -29.77 42.57
C PRO A 87 18.56 -28.42 43.12
N LYS A 88 18.28 -28.15 44.40
CA LYS A 88 18.70 -26.92 45.07
C LYS A 88 20.18 -27.05 45.45
N PHE A 89 21.05 -26.46 44.65
CA PHE A 89 22.46 -26.34 45.01
C PHE A 89 22.65 -25.28 46.10
N PRO A 90 23.57 -25.51 47.06
CA PRO A 90 23.90 -24.50 48.04
C PRO A 90 24.39 -23.24 47.33
N ARG A 91 23.92 -22.07 47.79
CA ARG A 91 24.38 -20.78 47.26
C ARG A 91 25.89 -20.72 47.47
N ARG A 92 26.63 -20.37 46.42
CA ARG A 92 28.07 -20.19 46.52
C ARG A 92 28.32 -19.05 47.51
N ILE A 93 29.25 -19.27 48.44
CA ILE A 93 29.72 -18.24 49.36
C ILE A 93 30.34 -17.14 48.50
N GLU A 94 29.77 -15.94 48.57
CA GLU A 94 30.31 -14.76 47.91
C GLU A 94 31.49 -14.26 48.77
N TYR A 95 32.67 -14.22 48.16
CA TYR A 95 33.86 -13.63 48.78
C TYR A 95 33.97 -12.18 48.31
N GLU A 96 34.41 -11.27 49.18
CA GLU A 96 34.58 -9.84 48.87
C GLU A 96 35.54 -9.58 47.69
N THR A 97 36.45 -10.52 47.40
CA THR A 97 37.34 -10.45 46.24
C THR A 97 37.20 -11.75 45.43
N ALA A 98 36.62 -11.65 44.23
CA ALA A 98 36.51 -12.79 43.36
C ALA A 98 37.88 -13.03 42.69
N ARG A 99 38.32 -14.29 42.58
CA ARG A 99 39.53 -14.64 41.82
C ARG A 99 39.51 -14.11 40.37
N VAL A 100 38.31 -13.87 39.85
CA VAL A 100 38.08 -13.32 38.50
C VAL A 100 38.60 -11.89 38.36
N ASP A 101 38.65 -11.12 39.45
CA ASP A 101 39.09 -9.73 39.47
C ASP A 101 40.61 -9.61 39.27
N PHE A 102 41.37 -10.68 39.55
CA PHE A 102 42.82 -10.73 39.37
C PHE A 102 43.25 -11.28 38.01
N ILE A 103 42.30 -11.61 37.12
CA ILE A 103 42.64 -12.10 35.78
C ILE A 103 43.09 -10.91 34.93
N PRO A 104 44.35 -10.88 34.45
CA PRO A 104 44.83 -9.77 33.63
C PRO A 104 43.95 -9.60 32.38
N ARG A 105 43.66 -8.35 32.02
CA ARG A 105 42.80 -7.95 30.88
C ARG A 105 41.29 -8.20 31.05
N ARG A 106 40.82 -8.72 32.19
CA ARG A 106 39.39 -8.71 32.51
C ARG A 106 39.04 -7.44 33.27
N ARG A 107 37.92 -6.83 32.91
CA ARG A 107 37.36 -5.65 33.59
C ARG A 107 36.33 -6.13 34.63
N PRO A 108 36.29 -5.53 35.83
CA PRO A 108 35.28 -5.86 36.83
C PRO A 108 33.90 -5.41 36.36
N LEU A 109 32.85 -6.05 36.88
CA LEU A 109 31.46 -5.80 36.48
C LEU A 109 31.09 -4.32 36.61
N GLU A 110 31.47 -3.68 37.71
CA GLU A 110 31.16 -2.27 37.98
C GLU A 110 31.72 -1.34 36.91
N VAL A 111 32.93 -1.62 36.39
CA VAL A 111 33.54 -0.83 35.32
C VAL A 111 32.76 -1.02 34.02
N ILE A 112 32.39 -2.26 33.69
CA ILE A 112 31.59 -2.56 32.49
C ILE A 112 30.23 -1.84 32.58
N GLN A 113 29.59 -1.87 33.74
CA GLN A 113 28.28 -1.27 33.94
C GLN A 113 28.34 0.26 33.86
N ARG A 114 29.35 0.88 34.45
CA ARG A 114 29.61 2.32 34.30
C ARG A 114 29.88 2.72 32.84
N GLU A 115 30.61 1.89 32.08
CA GLU A 115 30.84 2.15 30.65
C GLU A 115 29.54 2.06 29.84
N ILE A 116 28.68 1.07 30.14
CA ILE A 116 27.37 0.92 29.49
C ILE A 116 26.48 2.14 29.79
N ASP A 117 26.39 2.54 31.07
CA ASP A 117 25.57 3.67 31.48
C ASP A 117 26.08 4.98 30.86
N ALA A 118 27.41 5.19 30.85
CA ALA A 118 28.02 6.35 30.22
C ALA A 118 27.76 6.41 28.70
N GLU A 119 27.78 5.26 28.01
CA GLU A 119 27.46 5.21 26.57
C GLU A 119 25.96 5.45 26.31
N TYR A 120 25.08 4.95 27.18
CA TYR A 120 23.65 5.25 27.14
C TYR A 120 23.37 6.74 27.29
N ASP A 121 24.01 7.38 28.27
CA ASP A 121 23.89 8.82 28.48
C ASP A 121 24.44 9.60 27.28
N ARG A 122 25.56 9.17 26.72
CA ARG A 122 26.14 9.75 25.50
C ARG A 122 25.18 9.65 24.32
N MET A 123 24.57 8.48 24.08
CA MET A 123 23.59 8.29 23.01
C MET A 123 22.34 9.13 23.22
N ARG A 124 21.94 9.35 24.48
CA ARG A 124 20.77 10.16 24.83
C ARG A 124 21.03 11.66 24.69
N SER A 125 22.23 12.12 25.05
CA SER A 125 22.61 13.54 24.99
C SER A 125 23.13 13.95 23.62
N ALA A 126 23.69 13.03 22.85
CA ALA A 126 24.21 13.32 21.52
C ALA A 126 23.05 13.60 20.55
N PRO A 127 23.12 14.68 19.74
CA PRO A 127 22.20 14.86 18.65
C PRO A 127 22.34 13.67 17.70
N GLN A 128 21.25 12.93 17.51
CA GLN A 128 21.24 11.81 16.59
C GLN A 128 21.59 12.33 15.19
N PRO A 129 22.55 11.71 14.48
CA PRO A 129 22.88 12.15 13.14
C PRO A 129 21.62 12.10 12.27
N PRO A 130 21.41 13.07 11.37
CA PRO A 130 20.28 13.03 10.47
C PRO A 130 20.32 11.71 9.67
N PRO A 131 19.16 11.09 9.39
CA PRO A 131 19.13 9.84 8.65
C PRO A 131 19.83 10.01 7.30
N ASN A 132 20.82 9.15 7.01
CA ASN A 132 21.60 9.18 5.76
C ASN A 132 20.76 8.86 4.51
N ARG A 133 19.50 8.46 4.68
CA ARG A 133 18.59 8.12 3.60
C ARG A 133 17.29 8.90 3.76
N PRO A 134 16.57 9.18 2.65
CA PRO A 134 15.23 9.74 2.72
C PRO A 134 14.38 8.93 3.70
N LEU A 135 13.51 9.60 4.45
CA LEU A 135 12.54 8.90 5.29
C LEU A 135 11.74 7.95 4.38
N LEU A 136 11.51 6.73 4.87
CA LEU A 136 10.75 5.72 4.14
C LEU A 136 9.38 6.28 3.74
N ASP A 137 9.11 6.33 2.44
CA ASP A 137 7.80 6.74 1.94
C ASP A 137 6.71 5.78 2.43
N GLU A 138 5.46 6.27 2.55
CA GLU A 138 4.33 5.45 3.01
C GLU A 138 4.13 4.19 2.11
N LYS A 139 4.56 4.29 0.85
CA LYS A 139 4.59 3.18 -0.12
C LYS A 139 5.66 2.13 0.21
N GLU A 140 6.84 2.54 0.66
CA GLU A 140 7.88 1.59 1.08
C GLU A 140 7.53 0.93 2.40
N LYS A 141 6.92 1.70 3.31
CA LYS A 141 6.40 1.20 4.58
C LYS A 141 5.32 0.13 4.38
N SER A 142 4.38 0.34 3.45
CA SER A 142 3.37 -0.67 3.10
C SER A 142 4.00 -1.92 2.47
N ARG A 143 4.96 -1.75 1.55
CA ARG A 143 5.73 -2.86 0.98
C ARG A 143 6.45 -3.69 2.05
N LEU A 144 7.10 -3.03 3.02
CA LEU A 144 7.79 -3.70 4.13
C LEU A 144 6.80 -4.40 5.07
N ALA A 145 5.66 -3.79 5.34
CA ALA A 145 4.60 -4.41 6.12
C ALA A 145 4.07 -5.69 5.45
N GLU A 146 3.88 -5.67 4.13
CA GLU A 146 3.52 -6.87 3.36
C GLU A 146 4.63 -7.92 3.42
N LEU A 147 5.88 -7.51 3.25
CA LEU A 147 7.03 -8.41 3.31
C LEU A 147 7.14 -9.10 4.69
N MET A 148 6.90 -8.37 5.77
CA MET A 148 6.83 -8.91 7.13
C MET A 148 5.64 -9.83 7.34
N ARG A 149 4.46 -9.43 6.85
CA ARG A 149 3.23 -10.24 6.90
C ARG A 149 3.42 -11.61 6.23
N TYR A 150 4.15 -11.63 5.11
CA TYR A 150 4.40 -12.85 4.34
C TYR A 150 5.77 -13.50 4.61
N ARG A 151 6.47 -13.11 5.68
CA ARG A 151 7.79 -13.65 6.06
C ARG A 151 8.79 -13.70 4.89
N GLY A 152 8.81 -12.65 4.07
CA GLY A 152 9.67 -12.53 2.90
C GLY A 152 9.16 -13.23 1.63
N LYS A 153 8.07 -14.01 1.70
CA LYS A 153 7.50 -14.72 0.54
C LYS A 153 6.20 -14.07 0.09
N LEU A 154 6.31 -12.95 -0.61
CA LEU A 154 5.16 -12.29 -1.22
C LEU A 154 4.42 -13.30 -2.11
N PRO A 155 3.08 -13.43 -2.01
CA PRO A 155 2.32 -14.28 -2.90
C PRO A 155 2.56 -13.84 -4.34
N ALA A 156 2.88 -14.79 -5.22
CA ALA A 156 3.04 -14.51 -6.63
C ALA A 156 1.71 -13.98 -7.17
N ILE A 157 1.68 -12.68 -7.48
CA ILE A 157 0.51 -12.02 -8.05
C ILE A 157 0.25 -12.72 -9.39
N THR A 158 -0.92 -13.33 -9.53
CA THR A 158 -1.30 -13.97 -10.80
C THR A 158 -1.46 -12.88 -11.86
N PRO A 159 -1.16 -13.17 -13.15
CA PRO A 159 -1.36 -12.20 -14.23
C PRO A 159 -2.81 -11.67 -14.29
N GLU A 160 -3.78 -12.46 -13.83
CA GLU A 160 -5.18 -12.09 -13.70
C GLU A 160 -5.41 -11.01 -12.62
N GLN A 161 -4.80 -11.15 -11.45
CA GLN A 161 -4.84 -10.13 -10.38
C GLN A 161 -4.14 -8.84 -10.80
N LEU A 162 -3.05 -8.93 -11.56
CA LEU A 162 -2.37 -7.76 -12.11
C LEU A 162 -3.25 -7.04 -13.14
N ALA A 163 -3.98 -7.79 -13.96
CA ALA A 163 -4.93 -7.24 -14.92
C ALA A 163 -6.12 -6.58 -14.22
N GLU A 164 -6.64 -7.15 -13.13
CA GLU A 164 -7.68 -6.53 -12.31
C GLU A 164 -7.23 -5.22 -11.66
N GLN A 165 -6.02 -5.18 -11.09
CA GLN A 165 -5.45 -3.94 -10.57
C GLN A 165 -5.32 -2.87 -11.67
N ARG A 166 -4.92 -3.26 -12.88
CA ARG A 166 -4.86 -2.35 -14.04
C ARG A 166 -6.24 -1.87 -14.51
N LYS A 167 -7.30 -2.67 -14.36
CA LYS A 167 -8.68 -2.24 -14.67
C LYS A 167 -9.17 -1.13 -13.75
N HIS A 168 -8.65 -1.06 -12.52
CA HIS A 168 -9.01 -0.05 -11.52
C HIS A 168 -8.12 1.18 -11.53
N ALA A 169 -7.04 1.21 -12.33
CA ALA A 169 -6.26 2.42 -12.51
C ALA A 169 -7.11 3.46 -13.26
N PRO A 170 -7.17 4.72 -12.79
CA PRO A 170 -7.87 5.77 -13.51
C PRO A 170 -7.26 5.89 -14.91
N ARG A 171 -8.09 5.77 -15.95
CA ARG A 171 -7.64 5.98 -17.33
C ARG A 171 -7.30 7.47 -17.46
N LYS A 172 -6.01 7.77 -17.64
CA LYS A 172 -5.54 9.12 -17.94
C LYS A 172 -6.25 9.60 -19.20
N THR A 173 -6.80 10.81 -19.16
CA THR A 173 -7.35 11.44 -20.37
C THR A 173 -6.24 11.62 -21.40
N GLU A 174 -6.59 11.68 -22.68
CA GLU A 174 -5.61 11.91 -23.76
C GLU A 174 -4.76 13.16 -23.48
N ARG A 175 -5.41 14.24 -23.02
CA ARG A 175 -4.75 15.45 -22.54
C ARG A 175 -3.73 15.19 -21.44
N GLN A 176 -4.10 14.45 -20.38
CA GLN A 176 -3.17 14.13 -19.29
C GLN A 176 -1.96 13.34 -19.77
N GLN A 177 -2.13 12.46 -20.75
CA GLN A 177 -1.02 11.71 -21.35
C GLN A 177 -0.08 12.64 -22.14
N LEU A 178 -0.65 13.60 -22.88
CA LEU A 178 0.13 14.61 -23.60
C LEU A 178 0.86 15.57 -22.65
N GLU A 179 0.22 15.99 -21.54
CA GLU A 179 0.85 16.81 -20.49
C GLU A 179 2.02 16.07 -19.82
N GLU A 180 1.85 14.79 -19.48
CA GLU A 180 2.94 13.97 -18.92
C GLU A 180 4.09 13.80 -19.92
N MET A 181 3.78 13.61 -21.20
CA MET A 181 4.79 13.52 -22.26
C MET A 181 5.52 14.87 -22.46
N PHE A 182 4.80 15.99 -22.34
CA PHE A 182 5.38 17.33 -22.38
C PHE A 182 6.37 17.54 -21.22
N GLU A 183 5.95 17.24 -19.99
CA GLU A 183 6.81 17.34 -18.80
C GLU A 183 8.05 16.45 -18.93
N GLN A 184 7.89 15.23 -19.42
CA GLN A 184 9.00 14.31 -19.66
C GLN A 184 10.02 14.88 -20.65
N ILE A 185 9.56 15.41 -21.80
CA ILE A 185 10.45 16.00 -22.81
C ILE A 185 11.18 17.23 -22.27
N VAL A 186 10.49 18.08 -21.49
CA VAL A 186 11.12 19.24 -20.83
C VAL A 186 12.18 18.80 -19.82
N GLY A 187 11.90 17.77 -19.02
CA GLY A 187 12.87 17.17 -18.10
C GLY A 187 14.12 16.69 -18.83
N GLU A 188 13.93 15.94 -19.91
CA GLU A 188 14.99 15.43 -20.78
C GLU A 188 15.85 16.52 -21.43
N ILE A 189 15.28 17.67 -21.78
CA ILE A 189 16.02 18.83 -22.29
C ILE A 189 16.87 19.45 -21.18
N ASN A 190 16.30 19.58 -19.97
CA ASN A 190 17.01 20.17 -18.83
C ASN A 190 18.16 19.28 -18.36
N GLU A 191 17.97 17.97 -18.26
CA GLU A 191 19.02 16.99 -17.94
C GLU A 191 20.19 17.09 -18.93
N ARG A 192 19.91 17.19 -20.24
CA ARG A 192 20.96 17.35 -21.26
C ARG A 192 21.70 18.68 -21.16
N ARG A 193 21.00 19.77 -20.80
CA ARG A 193 21.61 21.08 -20.57
C ARG A 193 22.49 21.07 -19.33
N GLU A 194 22.03 20.43 -18.26
CA GLU A 194 22.79 20.25 -17.02
C GLU A 194 24.04 19.40 -17.26
N PHE A 195 23.90 18.29 -17.97
CA PHE A 195 25.03 17.45 -18.38
C PHE A 195 26.14 18.24 -19.10
N LEU A 196 25.78 19.15 -20.01
CA LEU A 196 26.76 20.02 -20.66
C LEU A 196 27.42 21.00 -19.68
N ARG A 197 26.65 21.58 -18.75
CA ARG A 197 27.20 22.48 -17.71
C ARG A 197 28.15 21.74 -16.78
N ASP A 198 27.83 20.52 -16.39
CA ASP A 198 28.67 19.70 -15.50
C ASP A 198 29.98 19.31 -16.20
N LEU A 199 29.92 18.94 -17.48
CA LEU A 199 31.12 18.65 -18.26
C LEU A 199 32.00 19.89 -18.48
N GLU A 200 31.39 21.05 -18.68
CA GLU A 200 32.08 22.34 -18.78
C GLU A 200 32.77 22.69 -17.46
N ALA A 201 32.06 22.60 -16.33
CA ALA A 201 32.59 22.85 -15.00
C ALA A 201 33.73 21.89 -14.64
N ALA A 202 33.67 20.64 -15.09
CA ALA A 202 34.73 19.65 -14.91
C ALA A 202 35.94 19.83 -15.85
N GLY A 203 35.87 20.77 -16.80
CA GLY A 203 36.91 20.97 -17.83
C GLY A 203 37.07 19.79 -18.80
N ARG A 204 36.05 18.94 -18.90
CA ARG A 204 36.05 17.72 -19.75
C ARG A 204 35.18 17.88 -21.00
N LEU A 205 34.73 19.09 -21.28
CA LEU A 205 33.86 19.38 -22.41
C LEU A 205 34.61 19.22 -23.74
N ARG A 206 34.18 18.26 -24.56
CA ARG A 206 34.68 18.05 -25.92
C ARG A 206 33.70 18.63 -26.93
N LEU A 207 34.23 19.22 -28.00
CA LEU A 207 33.42 19.83 -29.07
C LEU A 207 32.45 18.83 -29.71
N GLU A 208 32.91 17.59 -29.95
CA GLU A 208 32.07 16.50 -30.48
C GLU A 208 30.86 16.22 -29.59
N THR A 209 31.09 16.10 -28.27
CA THR A 209 30.03 15.87 -27.29
C THR A 209 29.02 17.02 -27.28
N VAL A 210 29.49 18.27 -27.39
CA VAL A 210 28.61 19.44 -27.50
C VAL A 210 27.72 19.34 -28.73
N HIS A 211 28.26 18.99 -29.89
CA HIS A 211 27.47 18.85 -31.11
C HIS A 211 26.43 17.74 -31.01
N THR A 212 26.80 16.57 -30.49
CA THR A 212 25.88 15.44 -30.29
C THR A 212 24.74 15.83 -29.36
N VAL A 213 25.04 16.37 -28.18
CA VAL A 213 24.01 16.72 -27.20
C VAL A 213 23.13 17.88 -27.70
N ARG A 214 23.69 18.85 -28.44
CA ARG A 214 22.88 19.91 -29.06
C ARG A 214 21.92 19.36 -30.12
N ALA A 215 22.34 18.37 -30.91
CA ALA A 215 21.47 17.72 -31.88
C ALA A 215 20.32 16.99 -31.17
N GLU A 216 20.60 16.29 -30.07
CA GLU A 216 19.56 15.65 -29.25
C GLU A 216 18.59 16.67 -28.64
N ILE A 217 19.09 17.77 -28.09
CA ILE A 217 18.26 18.86 -27.58
C ILE A 217 17.35 19.40 -28.69
N GLN A 218 17.89 19.63 -29.89
CA GLN A 218 17.10 20.12 -31.02
C GLN A 218 16.02 19.12 -31.43
N GLN A 219 16.33 17.82 -31.44
CA GLN A 219 15.34 16.78 -31.69
C GLN A 219 14.22 16.83 -30.65
N ARG A 220 14.56 16.89 -29.35
CA ARG A 220 13.56 17.00 -28.28
C ARG A 220 12.73 18.28 -28.34
N VAL A 221 13.31 19.41 -28.75
CA VAL A 221 12.57 20.65 -28.97
C VAL A 221 11.54 20.50 -30.10
N THR A 222 11.89 19.83 -31.19
CA THR A 222 10.93 19.56 -32.28
C THR A 222 9.83 18.59 -31.87
N GLU A 223 10.14 17.59 -31.04
CA GLU A 223 9.12 16.73 -30.43
C GLU A 223 8.21 17.52 -29.49
N LEU A 224 8.77 18.40 -28.65
CA LEU A 224 8.01 19.26 -27.73
C LEU A 224 7.01 20.14 -28.49
N GLN A 225 7.42 20.75 -29.60
CA GLN A 225 6.54 21.54 -30.46
C GLN A 225 5.37 20.72 -31.01
N ARG A 226 5.60 19.47 -31.42
CA ARG A 226 4.52 18.58 -31.88
C ARG A 226 3.54 18.26 -30.76
N VAL A 227 4.03 18.02 -29.53
CA VAL A 227 3.15 17.76 -28.37
C VAL A 227 2.34 19.01 -28.02
N ASP A 228 2.95 20.18 -28.07
CA ASP A 228 2.28 21.46 -27.82
C ASP A 228 1.17 21.73 -28.84
N GLU A 229 1.42 21.47 -30.12
CA GLU A 229 0.39 21.53 -31.18
C GLU A 229 -0.77 20.57 -30.93
N LEU A 230 -0.49 19.34 -30.45
CA LEU A 230 -1.54 18.37 -30.11
C LEU A 230 -2.34 18.81 -28.89
N LEU A 231 -1.67 19.35 -27.86
CA LEU A 231 -2.33 19.90 -26.67
C LEU A 231 -3.24 21.09 -27.01
N ALA A 232 -2.80 21.97 -27.91
CA ALA A 232 -3.61 23.08 -28.40
C ALA A 232 -4.90 22.57 -29.08
N ARG A 233 -4.81 21.53 -29.91
CA ARG A 233 -5.98 20.91 -30.56
C ARG A 233 -6.93 20.21 -29.59
N CYS A 234 -6.46 19.78 -28.43
CA CYS A 234 -7.32 19.22 -27.38
C CYS A 234 -8.07 20.28 -26.56
N ASN A 235 -7.73 21.57 -26.70
CA ASN A 235 -8.40 22.68 -26.03
C ASN A 235 -9.53 23.32 -26.84
N ASP A 236 -9.57 23.09 -28.15
CA ASP A 236 -10.65 23.49 -29.07
C ASP A 236 -11.77 22.43 -29.12
#